data_AF-A0A3B0XDD0-F1
#
_entry.id   AF-A0A3B0XDD0-F1
#
_cell.length_a   1.000
_cell.length_b   1.000
_cell.length_c   1.000
_cell.angle_alpha   90.00
_cell.angle_beta   90.00
_cell.angle_gamma   90.00
#
_symmetry.space_group_name_H-M   'P 1'
#
loop_
_entity.id
_entity.type
_entity.pdbx_description
1 polymer ?
#
loop_
_entity_poly.entity_id
_entity_poly.type
_entity_poly.pdbx_seq_one_letter_code
_entity_poly.pdbx_strand_id
1 'polypeptide(L)'
;MRRARTVDEYVAMMKDALYEIGDMRAAIEYDEEGMGASIGYIDDIESCLKGIFKEMKSGDYCWNTGDLPYIRVIRDLDDAAIPFRSLLIRINDTHKNGLEESPDA
;
A
#
# COMPACT_ATOMS: atom_id res chain seq x y z
N MET A 1 -8.16 1.64 -12.39
CA MET A 1 -7.03 2.49 -11.96
C MET A 1 -5.81 2.08 -12.74
N ARG A 2 -4.98 3.01 -13.20
CA ARG A 2 -3.77 2.71 -13.99
C ARG A 2 -2.65 2.15 -13.10
N ARG A 3 -1.79 1.23 -13.54
CA ARG A 3 -0.61 0.81 -12.72
C ARG A 3 0.45 1.93 -12.71
N ALA A 4 1.59 1.74 -12.04
CA ALA A 4 2.73 2.65 -12.21
C ALA A 4 3.39 2.42 -13.56
N ARG A 5 3.80 3.47 -14.28
CA ARG A 5 4.51 3.37 -15.57
C ARG A 5 6.01 3.34 -15.42
N THR A 6 6.52 3.87 -14.31
CA THR A 6 7.95 3.92 -14.00
C THR A 6 8.20 3.42 -12.58
N VAL A 7 9.45 3.05 -12.30
CA VAL A 7 9.88 2.72 -10.93
C VAL A 7 9.67 3.92 -10.01
N ASP A 8 9.95 5.14 -10.47
CA ASP A 8 9.76 6.36 -9.68
C ASP A 8 8.29 6.59 -9.33
N GLU A 9 7.36 6.34 -10.26
CA GLU A 9 5.92 6.40 -9.97
C GLU A 9 5.51 5.36 -8.94
N TYR A 10 6.09 4.15 -8.99
CA TYR A 10 5.79 3.11 -8.01
C TYR A 10 6.35 3.46 -6.63
N VAL A 11 7.57 4.00 -6.58
CA VAL A 11 8.19 4.55 -5.36
C VAL A 11 7.35 5.69 -4.78
N ALA A 12 6.77 6.55 -5.63
CA ALA A 12 5.87 7.61 -5.19
C ALA A 12 4.60 7.02 -4.55
N MET A 13 3.95 6.03 -5.18
CA MET A 13 2.78 5.36 -4.58
C MET A 13 3.07 4.76 -3.21
N MET A 14 4.26 4.15 -3.02
CA MET A 14 4.68 3.62 -1.74
C MET A 14 4.82 4.70 -0.68
N LYS A 15 5.39 5.87 -1.05
CA LYS A 15 5.51 7.03 -0.15
C LYS A 15 4.13 7.59 0.21
N ASP A 16 3.26 7.74 -0.78
CA ASP A 16 1.89 8.22 -0.57
C ASP A 16 1.14 7.29 0.40
N ALA A 17 1.24 5.97 0.21
CA ALA A 17 0.58 5.01 1.11
C ALA A 17 1.12 5.06 2.55
N LEU A 18 2.43 5.26 2.73
CA LEU A 18 3.03 5.45 4.06
C LEU A 18 2.61 6.78 4.70
N TYR A 19 2.42 7.82 3.90
CA TYR A 19 1.91 9.11 4.36
C TYR A 19 0.46 9.00 4.81
N GLU A 20 -0.41 8.38 4.00
CA GLU A 20 -1.82 8.14 4.33
C GLU A 20 -2.02 7.30 5.60
N ILE A 21 -1.13 6.32 5.84
CA ILE A 21 -1.10 5.59 7.11
C ILE A 21 -0.80 6.52 8.29
N GLY A 22 0.18 7.42 8.14
CA GLY A 22 0.50 8.41 9.17
C GLY A 22 -0.69 9.32 9.49
N ASP A 23 -1.35 9.84 8.45
CA ASP A 23 -2.54 10.68 8.59
C ASP A 23 -3.70 9.92 9.24
N MET A 24 -3.91 8.65 8.88
CA MET A 24 -4.93 7.80 9.49
C MET A 24 -4.63 7.54 10.98
N ARG A 25 -3.37 7.28 11.36
CA ARG A 25 -2.99 7.11 12.77
C ARG A 25 -3.22 8.40 13.57
N ALA A 26 -2.83 9.55 13.03
CA ALA A 26 -3.09 10.84 13.67
C ALA A 26 -4.59 11.12 13.86
N ALA A 27 -5.42 10.74 12.88
CA ALA A 27 -6.88 10.85 13.00
C ALA A 27 -7.45 9.92 14.08
N ILE A 28 -6.94 8.68 14.20
CA ILE A 28 -7.31 7.73 15.25
C ILE A 28 -6.93 8.24 16.64
N GLU A 29 -5.72 8.76 16.79
CA GLU A 29 -5.23 9.31 18.05
C GLU A 29 -6.04 10.54 18.49
N TYR A 30 -6.57 11.32 17.54
CA TYR A 30 -7.42 12.47 17.83
C TYR A 30 -8.88 12.08 18.18
N ASP A 31 -9.36 10.92 17.69
CA ASP A 31 -10.72 10.40 17.90
C ASP A 31 -10.70 9.09 18.73
N GLU A 32 -10.31 9.23 20.02
CA GLU A 32 -10.01 8.12 20.96
C GLU A 32 -11.16 7.09 21.14
N GLU A 33 -12.39 7.39 20.73
CA GLU A 33 -13.57 6.51 20.87
C GLU A 33 -13.83 5.57 19.68
N GLY A 34 -13.25 5.82 18.50
CA GLY A 34 -13.77 5.25 17.24
C GLY A 34 -13.06 4.02 16.66
N MET A 35 -11.79 3.76 17.00
CA MET A 35 -10.93 2.95 16.09
C MET A 35 -10.02 1.91 16.77
N GLY A 36 -10.40 1.37 17.94
CA GLY A 36 -9.60 0.34 18.63
C GLY A 36 -9.39 -0.96 17.82
N ALA A 37 -10.34 -1.32 16.94
CA ALA A 37 -10.19 -2.44 16.00
C ALA A 37 -9.30 -2.09 14.79
N SER A 38 -9.08 -0.79 14.53
CA SER A 38 -8.37 -0.28 13.37
C SER A 38 -6.86 -0.38 13.49
N ILE A 39 -6.34 -0.34 14.71
CA ILE A 39 -4.91 -0.24 14.99
C ILE A 39 -4.15 -1.49 14.54
N GLY A 40 -4.71 -2.68 14.78
CA GLY A 40 -4.02 -3.95 14.49
C GLY A 40 -3.71 -4.15 13.01
N TYR A 41 -4.65 -3.87 12.12
CA TYR A 41 -4.42 -4.03 10.68
C TYR A 41 -3.53 -2.92 10.09
N ILE A 42 -3.53 -1.72 10.67
CA ILE A 42 -2.69 -0.62 10.21
C ILE A 42 -1.21 -0.97 10.38
N ASP A 43 -0.85 -1.56 11.52
CA ASP A 43 0.53 -1.99 11.79
C ASP A 43 1.02 -3.05 10.80
N ASP A 44 0.17 -4.01 10.43
CA ASP A 44 0.47 -5.05 9.45
C ASP A 44 0.68 -4.46 8.04
N ILE A 45 -0.20 -3.55 7.61
CA ILE A 45 -0.08 -2.88 6.32
C ILE A 45 1.19 -2.03 6.28
N GLU A 46 1.43 -1.22 7.33
CA GLU A 46 2.60 -0.34 7.41
C GLU A 46 3.91 -1.12 7.41
N SER A 47 4.00 -2.19 8.20
CA SER A 47 5.18 -3.03 8.27
C SER A 47 5.50 -3.66 6.92
N CYS A 48 4.47 -4.13 6.21
CA CYS A 48 4.62 -4.67 4.87
C CYS A 48 5.12 -3.61 3.88
N LEU A 49 4.52 -2.41 3.87
CA LEU A 49 4.92 -1.32 2.98
C LEU A 49 6.35 -0.83 3.26
N LYS A 50 6.74 -0.68 4.54
CA LYS A 50 8.10 -0.32 4.94
C LYS A 50 9.11 -1.39 4.52
N GLY A 51 8.75 -2.67 4.62
CA GLY A 51 9.58 -3.78 4.17
C GLY A 51 9.87 -3.69 2.66
N ILE A 52 8.84 -3.56 1.85
CA ILE A 52 8.95 -3.38 0.40
C ILE A 52 9.78 -2.14 0.05
N PHE A 53 9.49 -1.00 0.71
CA PHE A 53 10.22 0.23 0.45
C PHE A 53 11.70 0.14 0.80
N LYS A 54 12.06 -0.69 1.80
CA LYS A 54 13.45 -1.00 2.14
C LYS A 54 14.11 -1.83 1.03
N GLU A 55 13.44 -2.87 0.54
CA GLU A 55 13.94 -3.69 -0.58
C GLU A 55 14.17 -2.85 -1.85
N MET A 56 13.27 -1.89 -2.12
CA MET A 56 13.44 -0.96 -3.25
C MET A 56 14.69 -0.10 -3.09
N LYS A 57 14.98 0.36 -1.86
CA LYS A 57 16.19 1.16 -1.57
C LYS A 57 17.46 0.35 -1.64
N SER A 58 17.43 -0.94 -1.29
CA SER A 58 18.60 -1.81 -1.39
C SER A 58 18.82 -2.37 -2.79
N GLY A 59 17.80 -2.31 -3.66
CA GLY A 59 17.83 -2.90 -5.00
C GLY A 59 17.46 -4.38 -5.03
N ASP A 60 17.01 -4.94 -3.91
CA ASP A 60 16.62 -6.35 -3.78
C ASP A 60 15.14 -6.60 -4.12
N TYR A 61 14.38 -5.52 -4.38
CA TYR A 61 12.95 -5.62 -4.66
C TYR A 61 12.66 -6.43 -5.92
N CYS A 62 11.79 -7.44 -5.77
CA CYS A 62 11.38 -8.34 -6.84
C CYS A 62 9.90 -8.14 -7.20
N TRP A 63 9.61 -8.02 -8.49
CA TRP A 63 8.25 -7.94 -9.02
C TRP A 63 7.61 -9.33 -9.18
N ASN A 64 6.28 -9.36 -9.28
CA ASN A 64 5.49 -10.54 -9.63
C ASN A 64 5.76 -11.76 -8.73
N THR A 65 5.86 -11.53 -7.42
CA THR A 65 6.04 -12.61 -6.43
C THR A 65 4.71 -13.07 -5.79
N GLY A 66 3.59 -12.61 -6.34
CA GLY A 66 2.24 -12.92 -5.87
C GLY A 66 1.52 -11.69 -5.30
N ASP A 67 0.44 -11.90 -4.55
CA ASP A 67 -0.18 -10.82 -3.79
C ASP A 67 0.76 -10.37 -2.65
N LEU A 68 0.90 -9.07 -2.45
CA LEU A 68 1.59 -8.51 -1.29
C LEU A 68 0.89 -8.99 0.00
N PRO A 69 1.65 -9.30 1.08
CA PRO A 69 1.09 -9.88 2.31
C PRO A 69 -0.13 -9.12 2.89
N TYR A 70 -0.11 -7.78 2.83
CA TYR A 70 -1.20 -6.95 3.35
C TYR A 70 -2.53 -7.13 2.62
N ILE A 71 -2.57 -7.71 1.42
CA ILE A 71 -3.83 -7.93 0.68
C ILE A 71 -4.78 -8.85 1.44
N ARG A 72 -4.26 -9.79 2.22
CA ARG A 72 -5.08 -10.65 3.08
C ARG A 72 -5.86 -9.81 4.09
N VAL A 73 -5.17 -8.86 4.73
CA VAL A 73 -5.75 -7.92 5.67
C VAL A 73 -6.83 -7.06 5.01
N ILE A 74 -6.56 -6.50 3.82
CA ILE A 74 -7.53 -5.64 3.09
C ILE A 74 -8.80 -6.39 2.65
N ARG A 75 -8.72 -7.70 2.41
CA ARG A 75 -9.87 -8.53 2.00
C ARG A 75 -10.85 -8.79 3.13
N ASP A 76 -10.38 -8.78 4.37
CA ASP A 76 -11.19 -9.04 5.56
C ASP A 76 -11.85 -7.78 6.13
N LEU A 77 -11.48 -6.60 5.60
CA LEU A 77 -12.01 -5.30 6.03
C LEU A 77 -13.14 -4.82 5.11
N ASP A 78 -14.08 -4.07 5.69
CA ASP A 78 -15.08 -3.34 4.92
C ASP A 78 -14.42 -2.34 3.97
N ASP A 79 -15.04 -2.14 2.80
CA ASP A 79 -14.51 -1.24 1.75
C ASP A 79 -14.29 0.20 2.25
N ALA A 80 -15.05 0.64 3.24
CA ALA A 80 -14.97 1.97 3.85
C ALA A 80 -13.95 2.07 5.02
N ALA A 81 -13.35 0.96 5.45
CA ALA A 81 -12.44 0.94 6.61
C ALA A 81 -11.10 1.63 6.35
N ILE A 82 -10.66 1.72 5.09
CA ILE A 82 -9.40 2.34 4.70
C ILE A 82 -9.68 3.40 3.62
N PRO A 83 -9.57 4.71 3.94
CA PRO A 83 -9.84 5.79 2.99
C PRO A 83 -9.01 5.73 1.70
N PHE A 84 -7.79 5.18 1.79
CA PHE A 84 -6.84 5.04 0.68
C PHE A 84 -6.74 3.58 0.17
N ARG A 85 -7.75 2.73 0.42
CA ARG A 85 -7.77 1.31 -0.01
C ARG A 85 -7.41 1.13 -1.48
N SER A 86 -7.88 2.05 -2.31
CA SER A 86 -7.68 2.01 -3.75
C SER A 86 -6.20 2.17 -4.16
N LEU A 87 -5.43 2.96 -3.39
CA LEU A 87 -3.98 3.08 -3.56
C LEU A 87 -3.28 1.77 -3.23
N LEU A 88 -3.66 1.09 -2.14
CA LEU A 88 -3.12 -0.21 -1.76
C LEU A 88 -3.39 -1.29 -2.82
N ILE A 89 -4.62 -1.33 -3.35
CA ILE A 89 -4.98 -2.24 -4.45
C ILE A 89 -4.10 -1.97 -5.68
N ARG A 90 -3.90 -0.70 -6.03
CA ARG A 90 -3.06 -0.27 -7.16
C ARG A 90 -1.58 -0.63 -6.95
N ILE A 91 -1.06 -0.51 -5.73
CA ILE A 91 0.31 -0.91 -5.39
C ILE A 91 0.49 -2.41 -5.60
N ASN A 92 -0.46 -3.22 -5.12
CA ASN A 92 -0.43 -4.66 -5.32
C ASN A 92 -0.58 -5.04 -6.81
N ASP A 93 -1.46 -4.38 -7.55
CA ASP A 93 -1.66 -4.65 -8.96
C ASP A 93 -0.38 -4.36 -9.78
N THR A 94 0.31 -3.27 -9.45
CA THR A 94 1.62 -2.93 -10.04
C THR A 94 2.70 -3.92 -9.61
N HIS A 95 2.73 -4.34 -8.33
CA HIS A 95 3.66 -5.38 -7.87
C HIS A 95 3.51 -6.67 -8.68
N LYS A 96 2.28 -7.16 -8.83
CA LYS A 96 1.96 -8.42 -9.50
C LYS A 96 2.25 -8.41 -10.99
N ASN A 97 1.85 -7.35 -11.66
CA ASN A 97 1.86 -7.33 -13.11
C ASN A 97 3.01 -6.51 -13.70
N GLY A 98 3.90 -6.00 -12.84
CA GLY A 98 4.93 -5.06 -13.24
C GLY A 98 4.37 -3.70 -13.64
N LEU A 99 5.23 -2.89 -14.26
CA LEU A 99 4.88 -1.57 -14.73
C LEU A 99 3.81 -1.64 -15.83
N GLU A 100 2.97 -0.60 -15.93
CA GLU A 100 2.06 -0.41 -17.06
C GLU A 100 2.89 -0.15 -18.31
N GLU A 101 2.78 -1.03 -19.31
CA GLU A 101 3.30 -0.72 -20.64
C GLU A 101 2.47 0.42 -21.24
N SER A 102 3.13 1.41 -21.82
CA SER A 102 2.42 2.41 -22.62
C SER A 102 1.77 1.67 -23.81
N PRO A 103 0.50 1.93 -24.15
CA PRO A 103 -0.18 1.25 -25.26
C PRO A 103 0.41 1.54 -26.67
N ASP A 104 1.56 2.18 -26.76
CA ASP A 104 2.27 2.46 -28.01
C ASP A 104 3.77 2.14 -27.82
N ALA A 105 4.16 0.93 -28.23
CA ALA A 105 5.54 0.52 -28.51
C ALA A 105 5.57 -0.24 -29.83
#